data_AF-A0A2C5ZXI2-F1
#
_entry.id   AF-A0A2C5ZXI2-F1
#
_cell.length_a   1.000
_cell.length_b   1.000
_cell.length_c   1.000
_cell.angle_alpha   90.00
_cell.angle_beta   90.00
_cell.angle_gamma   90.00
#
_symmetry.space_group_name_H-M   'P 1'
#
loop_
_entity.id
_entity.type
_entity.pdbx_description
1 polymer ?
#
loop_
_entity_poly.entity_id
_entity_poly.type
_entity_poly.pdbx_seq_one_letter_code
_entity_poly.pdbx_strand_id
1 'polypeptide(L)'
;MFSTRLRIPRRLPALRPLPAGRRLKHDVPRLPYDFSETGVPDLLSPHGFQLAWTMHMSSIVEKLNFLTEGTVLEDQHVKNILLATAREPEQAPLFNYASMAHNSHFFFSGLAPGGTPMSDALRLELEASFSSVDTLRREFVLTADAMFGPGFIWLVKAGPAEYRLLPTYLAGSPYPGAHWRAQPSDMNTLGNHGSAWDQRRCRRAAST
;
A
#
# COMPACT_ATOMS: atom_id res chain seq x y z
N MET A 1 23.40 15.56 75.12
CA MET A 1 22.79 14.27 74.76
C MET A 1 22.34 14.34 73.30
N PHE A 2 23.15 13.89 72.36
CA PHE A 2 22.82 13.90 70.93
C PHE A 2 22.08 12.62 70.57
N SER A 3 20.79 12.72 70.26
CA SER A 3 19.99 11.60 69.76
C SER A 3 20.01 11.60 68.23
N THR A 4 20.75 10.66 67.64
CA THR A 4 20.75 10.39 66.20
C THR A 4 19.54 9.51 65.86
N ARG A 5 18.53 10.09 65.21
CA ARG A 5 17.44 9.32 64.60
C ARG A 5 17.88 8.83 63.21
N LEU A 6 18.15 7.54 63.09
CA LEU A 6 18.34 6.85 61.81
C LEU A 6 17.05 6.95 60.98
N ARG A 7 17.12 7.68 59.86
CA ARG A 7 16.07 7.68 58.83
C ARG A 7 16.20 6.42 57.99
N ILE A 8 15.24 5.51 58.14
CA ILE A 8 15.09 4.33 57.29
C ILE A 8 14.60 4.81 55.90
N PRO A 9 15.25 4.42 54.79
CA PRO A 9 14.79 4.79 53.46
C PRO A 9 13.47 4.10 53.14
N ARG A 10 12.48 4.89 52.74
CA ARG A 10 11.18 4.43 52.24
C ARG A 10 11.43 3.57 51.00
N ARG A 11 11.04 2.29 51.03
CA ARG A 11 11.04 1.43 49.83
C ARG A 11 10.19 2.09 48.76
N LEU A 12 10.78 2.40 47.61
CA LEU A 12 10.04 2.83 46.44
C LEU A 12 9.07 1.72 46.02
N PRO A 13 7.81 2.04 45.68
CA PRO A 13 6.89 1.04 45.18
C PRO A 13 7.46 0.43 43.89
N ALA A 14 7.39 -0.89 43.78
CA ALA A 14 7.76 -1.59 42.56
C ALA A 14 6.89 -1.06 41.40
N LEU A 15 7.54 -0.61 40.33
CA LEU A 15 6.86 -0.21 39.10
C LEU A 15 6.07 -1.42 38.60
N ARG A 16 4.73 -1.31 38.58
CA ARG A 16 3.88 -2.28 37.89
C ARG A 16 4.27 -2.28 36.41
N PRO A 17 4.55 -3.45 35.80
CA PRO A 17 4.67 -3.51 34.35
C PRO A 17 3.34 -3.00 33.76
N LEU A 18 3.45 -2.07 32.82
CA LEU A 18 2.29 -1.64 32.03
C LEU A 18 1.69 -2.90 31.38
N PRO A 19 0.36 -3.06 31.36
CA PRO A 19 -0.24 -4.15 30.61
C PRO A 19 0.24 -4.04 29.16
N ALA A 20 0.88 -5.10 28.66
CA ALA A 20 1.22 -5.19 27.24
C ALA A 20 -0.09 -4.96 26.46
N GLY A 21 -0.12 -3.89 25.68
CA GLY A 21 -1.28 -3.55 24.85
C GLY A 21 -1.68 -4.78 24.04
N ARG A 22 -2.99 -5.04 23.94
CA ARG A 22 -3.50 -6.17 23.16
C ARG A 22 -3.18 -5.93 21.68
N ARG A 23 -2.07 -6.51 21.22
CA ARG A 23 -1.63 -6.48 19.82
C ARG A 23 -2.76 -6.90 18.88
N LEU A 24 -3.19 -6.02 17.98
CA LEU A 24 -4.07 -6.38 16.87
C LEU A 24 -3.23 -6.75 15.66
N LYS A 25 -2.97 -8.06 15.49
CA LYS A 25 -2.28 -8.55 14.28
C LYS A 25 -3.20 -8.34 13.07
N HIS A 26 -2.64 -7.90 11.94
CA HIS A 26 -3.34 -7.97 10.67
C HIS A 26 -3.57 -9.44 10.27
N ASP A 27 -4.75 -9.74 9.76
CA ASP A 27 -5.12 -11.05 9.22
C ASP A 27 -5.45 -10.96 7.73
N VAL A 28 -5.46 -12.11 7.07
CA VAL A 28 -5.91 -12.19 5.67
C VAL A 28 -7.42 -11.95 5.64
N PRO A 29 -7.90 -10.89 4.97
CA PRO A 29 -9.31 -10.55 4.98
C PRO A 29 -10.13 -11.63 4.27
N ARG A 30 -11.39 -11.80 4.68
CA ARG A 30 -12.31 -12.69 3.98
C ARG A 30 -12.80 -12.02 2.69
N LEU A 31 -12.77 -12.76 1.59
CA LEU A 31 -13.33 -12.28 0.32
C LEU A 31 -14.86 -12.42 0.32
N PRO A 32 -15.58 -11.61 -0.48
CA PRO A 32 -17.03 -11.73 -0.63
C PRO A 32 -17.47 -13.08 -1.22
N TYR A 33 -16.64 -13.67 -2.08
CA TYR A 33 -16.86 -14.96 -2.72
C TYR A 33 -15.66 -15.86 -2.51
N ASP A 34 -15.90 -17.14 -2.25
CA ASP A 34 -14.84 -18.13 -2.14
C ASP A 34 -14.59 -18.78 -3.50
N PHE A 35 -13.33 -18.74 -3.94
CA PHE A 35 -12.86 -19.30 -5.21
C PHE A 35 -11.85 -20.43 -4.98
N SER A 36 -11.71 -20.92 -3.74
CA SER A 36 -10.72 -21.93 -3.35
C SER A 36 -10.87 -23.25 -4.10
N GLU A 37 -12.10 -23.71 -4.31
CA GLU A 37 -12.39 -24.98 -4.99
C GLU A 37 -12.58 -24.84 -6.51
N THR A 38 -13.26 -23.78 -6.95
CA THR A 38 -13.64 -23.59 -8.36
C THR A 38 -12.62 -22.80 -9.17
N GLY A 39 -11.76 -22.03 -8.49
CA GLY A 39 -10.99 -20.97 -9.14
C GLY A 39 -11.86 -19.78 -9.53
N VAL A 40 -11.23 -18.78 -10.15
CA VAL A 40 -11.92 -17.63 -10.75
C VAL A 40 -12.20 -17.97 -12.22
N PRO A 41 -13.48 -18.05 -12.66
CA PRO A 41 -13.83 -18.38 -14.03
C PRO A 41 -13.05 -17.55 -15.05
N ASP A 42 -12.54 -18.20 -16.11
CA ASP A 42 -11.79 -17.59 -17.22
C ASP A 42 -10.52 -16.80 -16.85
N LEU A 43 -10.11 -16.80 -15.58
CA LEU A 43 -8.98 -16.00 -15.09
C LEU A 43 -7.95 -16.82 -14.30
N LEU A 44 -8.38 -17.58 -13.28
CA LEU A 44 -7.49 -18.34 -12.39
C LEU A 44 -8.04 -19.74 -12.12
N SER A 45 -7.20 -20.76 -12.27
CA SER A 45 -7.52 -22.10 -11.77
C SER A 45 -7.59 -22.13 -10.24
N PRO A 46 -8.20 -23.15 -9.60
CA PRO A 46 -8.22 -23.28 -8.14
C PRO A 46 -6.81 -23.19 -7.51
N HIS A 47 -5.84 -23.88 -8.12
CA HIS A 47 -4.44 -23.81 -7.71
C HIS A 47 -3.83 -22.41 -7.94
N GLY A 48 -4.15 -21.76 -9.06
CA GLY A 48 -3.71 -20.39 -9.34
C GLY A 48 -4.26 -19.39 -8.31
N PHE A 49 -5.52 -19.54 -7.92
CA PHE A 49 -6.14 -18.74 -6.86
C PHE A 49 -5.49 -19.00 -5.50
N GLN A 50 -5.21 -20.27 -5.15
CA GLN A 50 -4.50 -20.60 -3.91
C GLN A 50 -3.13 -19.92 -3.84
N LEU A 51 -2.38 -19.89 -4.95
CA LEU A 51 -1.08 -19.23 -5.00
C LEU A 51 -1.22 -17.69 -4.92
N ALA A 52 -2.08 -17.11 -5.77
CA ALA A 52 -2.19 -15.67 -5.96
C ALA A 52 -2.89 -14.94 -4.81
N TRP A 53 -3.87 -15.59 -4.18
CA TRP A 53 -4.57 -15.05 -3.01
C TRP A 53 -4.02 -15.66 -1.73
N THR A 54 -4.29 -16.94 -1.45
CA THR A 54 -4.06 -17.53 -0.13
C THR A 54 -2.60 -17.48 0.29
N MET A 55 -1.68 -18.01 -0.51
CA MET A 55 -0.26 -18.07 -0.16
C MET A 55 0.40 -16.68 -0.20
N HIS A 56 0.18 -15.93 -1.28
CA HIS A 56 0.78 -14.62 -1.45
C HIS A 56 0.30 -13.61 -0.39
N MET A 57 -1.01 -13.53 -0.14
CA MET A 57 -1.57 -12.62 0.86
C MET A 57 -1.15 -13.00 2.27
N SER A 58 -1.07 -14.29 2.60
CA SER A 58 -0.55 -14.75 3.90
C SER A 58 0.89 -14.29 4.11
N SER A 59 1.76 -14.49 3.11
CA SER A 59 3.16 -14.06 3.17
C SER A 59 3.29 -12.55 3.35
N ILE A 60 2.49 -11.77 2.64
CA ILE A 60 2.48 -10.30 2.76
C ILE A 60 2.03 -9.87 4.16
N VAL A 61 0.93 -10.43 4.66
CA VAL A 61 0.36 -10.08 5.98
C VAL A 61 1.32 -10.46 7.10
N GLU A 62 1.96 -11.62 7.03
CA GLU A 62 3.01 -12.02 7.97
C GLU A 62 4.17 -11.02 7.98
N LYS A 63 4.65 -10.60 6.80
CA LYS A 63 5.75 -9.65 6.72
C LYS A 63 5.35 -8.25 7.18
N LEU A 64 4.13 -7.82 6.86
CA LEU A 64 3.56 -6.55 7.34
C LEU A 64 3.48 -6.55 8.87
N ASN A 65 2.98 -7.63 9.47
CA ASN A 65 2.92 -7.82 10.92
C ASN A 65 4.30 -7.78 11.58
N PHE A 66 5.33 -8.32 10.93
CA PHE A 66 6.71 -8.26 11.45
C PHE A 66 7.28 -6.85 11.40
N LEU A 67 7.04 -6.10 10.31
CA LEU A 67 7.57 -4.74 10.13
C LEU A 67 6.88 -3.70 11.02
N THR A 68 5.64 -3.96 11.43
CA THR A 68 4.85 -3.04 12.26
C THR A 68 4.98 -3.33 13.76
N GLU A 69 5.59 -4.45 14.15
CA GLU A 69 5.66 -4.89 15.54
C GLU A 69 6.34 -3.85 16.44
N GLY A 70 5.65 -3.46 17.52
CA GLY A 70 6.17 -2.48 18.49
C GLY A 70 6.23 -1.04 17.96
N THR A 71 5.68 -0.77 16.77
CA THR A 71 5.58 0.58 16.19
C THR A 71 4.20 1.18 16.44
N VAL A 72 4.07 2.49 16.26
CA VAL A 72 2.77 3.20 16.33
C VAL A 72 1.80 2.81 15.20
N LEU A 73 2.27 2.04 14.22
CA LEU A 73 1.51 1.61 13.05
C LEU A 73 0.86 0.22 13.26
N GLU A 74 1.25 -0.51 14.32
CA GLU A 74 0.82 -1.89 14.59
C GLU A 74 -0.70 -2.07 14.62
N ASP A 75 -1.41 -1.13 15.24
CA ASP A 75 -2.88 -1.20 15.38
C ASP A 75 -3.63 -0.39 14.31
N GLN A 76 -2.94 0.12 13.28
CA GLN A 76 -3.57 0.91 12.24
C GLN A 76 -4.13 0.05 11.11
N HIS A 77 -5.16 0.54 10.42
CA HIS A 77 -5.63 -0.11 9.20
C HIS A 77 -4.53 -0.09 8.12
N VAL A 78 -4.42 -1.18 7.34
CA VAL A 78 -3.43 -1.33 6.26
C VAL A 78 -3.42 -0.13 5.30
N LYS A 79 -4.61 0.41 4.96
CA LYS A 79 -4.73 1.62 4.14
C LYS A 79 -4.14 2.87 4.80
N ASN A 80 -4.21 2.99 6.12
CA ASN A 80 -3.60 4.13 6.81
C ASN A 80 -2.08 3.96 6.88
N ILE A 81 -1.59 2.73 7.09
CA ILE A 81 -0.16 2.41 7.06
C ILE A 81 0.43 2.74 5.69
N LEU A 82 -0.19 2.30 4.59
CA LEU A 82 0.32 2.62 3.25
C LEU A 82 0.35 4.13 3.02
N LEU A 83 -0.68 4.88 3.43
CA LEU A 83 -0.71 6.33 3.23
C LEU A 83 0.34 7.07 4.08
N ALA A 84 0.55 6.63 5.32
CA ALA A 84 1.52 7.22 6.24
C ALA A 84 2.96 6.96 5.81
N THR A 85 3.22 5.79 5.21
CA THR A 85 4.59 5.36 4.83
C THR A 85 4.98 5.74 3.41
N ALA A 86 4.03 6.09 2.55
CA ALA A 86 4.30 6.26 1.12
C ALA A 86 5.24 7.42 0.75
N ARG A 87 5.40 8.40 1.65
CA ARG A 87 6.28 9.55 1.44
C ARG A 87 7.62 9.43 2.15
N GLU A 88 7.83 8.35 2.90
CA GLU A 88 9.01 8.13 3.73
C GLU A 88 9.90 7.05 3.09
N PRO A 89 11.02 7.43 2.43
CA PRO A 89 11.89 6.46 1.75
C PRO A 89 12.44 5.38 2.69
N GLU A 90 12.68 5.74 3.95
CA GLU A 90 13.15 4.80 4.98
C GLU A 90 12.09 3.73 5.31
N GLN A 91 10.81 4.05 5.11
CA GLN A 91 9.69 3.13 5.32
C GLN A 91 9.21 2.48 4.02
N ALA A 92 9.96 2.60 2.92
CA ALA A 92 9.61 1.99 1.64
C ALA A 92 9.31 0.47 1.72
N PRO A 93 10.05 -0.35 2.51
CA PRO A 93 9.68 -1.76 2.69
C PRO A 93 8.29 -1.92 3.31
N LEU A 94 7.97 -1.15 4.34
CA LEU A 94 6.67 -1.19 5.01
C LEU A 94 5.55 -0.72 4.07
N PHE A 95 5.77 0.36 3.33
CA PHE A 95 4.88 0.82 2.27
C PHE A 95 4.60 -0.28 1.25
N ASN A 96 5.64 -0.96 0.75
CA ASN A 96 5.48 -1.97 -0.29
C ASN A 96 4.58 -3.13 0.17
N TYR A 97 4.77 -3.65 1.39
CA TYR A 97 3.93 -4.73 1.92
C TYR A 97 2.51 -4.25 2.23
N ALA A 98 2.35 -3.07 2.85
CA ALA A 98 1.03 -2.51 3.15
C ALA A 98 0.23 -2.23 1.87
N SER A 99 0.88 -1.64 0.87
CA SER A 99 0.28 -1.32 -0.42
C SER A 99 -0.07 -2.58 -1.21
N MET A 100 0.81 -3.59 -1.24
CA MET A 100 0.50 -4.86 -1.91
C MET A 100 -0.67 -5.61 -1.24
N ALA A 101 -0.71 -5.62 0.10
CA ALA A 101 -1.84 -6.20 0.84
C ALA A 101 -3.16 -5.52 0.44
N HIS A 102 -3.15 -4.18 0.43
CA HIS A 102 -4.32 -3.38 0.08
C HIS A 102 -4.74 -3.57 -1.38
N ASN A 103 -3.79 -3.51 -2.31
CA ASN A 103 -4.05 -3.65 -3.74
C ASN A 103 -4.58 -5.04 -4.11
N SER A 104 -3.97 -6.10 -3.57
CA SER A 104 -4.43 -7.48 -3.78
C SER A 104 -5.82 -7.68 -3.21
N HIS A 105 -6.08 -7.21 -1.99
CA HIS A 105 -7.43 -7.31 -1.41
C HIS A 105 -8.47 -6.55 -2.25
N PHE A 106 -8.15 -5.34 -2.73
CA PHE A 106 -9.03 -4.57 -3.60
C PHE A 106 -9.35 -5.32 -4.90
N PHE A 107 -8.33 -5.90 -5.55
CA PHE A 107 -8.50 -6.67 -6.77
C PHE A 107 -9.42 -7.88 -6.56
N PHE A 108 -9.10 -8.75 -5.59
CA PHE A 108 -9.86 -9.97 -5.36
C PHE A 108 -11.27 -9.72 -4.82
N SER A 109 -11.48 -8.65 -4.04
CA SER A 109 -12.82 -8.28 -3.55
C SER A 109 -13.73 -7.74 -4.64
N GLY A 110 -13.16 -7.26 -5.75
CA GLY A 110 -13.91 -6.82 -6.93
C GLY A 110 -14.36 -7.95 -7.86
N LEU A 111 -13.89 -9.19 -7.62
CA LEU A 111 -14.27 -10.35 -8.44
C LEU A 111 -15.62 -10.91 -7.99
N ALA A 112 -16.47 -11.22 -8.97
CA ALA A 112 -17.76 -11.88 -8.74
C ALA A 112 -17.93 -13.03 -9.75
N PRO A 113 -18.41 -14.21 -9.32
CA PRO A 113 -18.70 -15.32 -10.24
C PRO A 113 -19.74 -14.87 -11.29
N GLY A 114 -19.36 -14.88 -12.57
CA GLY A 114 -20.25 -14.46 -13.68
C GLY A 114 -20.40 -12.94 -13.85
N GLY A 115 -19.69 -12.13 -13.06
CA GLY A 115 -19.75 -10.66 -13.12
C GLY A 115 -21.03 -10.07 -12.54
N THR A 116 -21.05 -8.74 -12.43
CA THR A 116 -22.25 -7.97 -12.04
C THR A 116 -22.58 -6.94 -13.11
N PRO A 117 -23.87 -6.68 -13.38
CA PRO A 117 -24.25 -5.69 -14.37
C PRO A 117 -23.82 -4.29 -13.92
N MET A 118 -23.21 -3.54 -14.83
CA MET A 118 -22.85 -2.15 -14.61
C MET A 118 -24.12 -1.29 -14.50
N SER A 119 -24.17 -0.39 -13.52
CA SER A 119 -25.29 0.54 -13.39
C SER A 119 -25.32 1.54 -14.56
N ASP A 120 -26.52 1.98 -14.94
CA ASP A 120 -26.71 2.96 -16.03
C ASP A 120 -25.98 4.29 -15.74
N ALA A 121 -26.00 4.74 -14.48
CA ALA A 121 -25.31 5.96 -14.06
C ALA A 121 -23.79 5.85 -14.28
N LEU A 122 -23.18 4.72 -13.90
CA LEU A 122 -21.75 4.49 -14.11
C LEU A 122 -21.43 4.38 -15.60
N ARG A 123 -22.27 3.67 -16.38
CA ARG A 123 -22.10 3.56 -17.83
C ARG A 123 -22.05 4.93 -18.49
N LEU A 124 -23.00 5.81 -18.18
CA LEU A 124 -23.07 7.16 -18.75
C LEU A 124 -21.84 8.01 -18.40
N GLU A 125 -21.36 7.95 -17.15
CA GLU A 125 -20.14 8.68 -16.78
C GLU A 125 -18.89 8.15 -17.50
N LEU A 126 -18.80 6.83 -17.70
CA LEU A 126 -17.69 6.21 -18.43
C LEU A 126 -17.74 6.52 -19.93
N GLU A 127 -18.93 6.50 -20.53
CA GLU A 127 -19.13 6.90 -21.93
C GLU A 127 -18.79 8.37 -22.15
N ALA A 128 -19.06 9.24 -21.17
CA ALA A 128 -18.63 10.64 -21.22
C ALA A 128 -17.10 10.80 -21.20
N SER A 129 -16.38 9.92 -20.48
CA SER A 129 -14.90 9.97 -20.39
C SER A 129 -14.18 9.27 -21.53
N PHE A 130 -14.68 8.12 -21.98
CA PHE A 130 -14.00 7.21 -22.93
C PHE A 130 -14.73 7.05 -24.26
N SER A 131 -15.80 7.82 -24.51
CA SER A 131 -16.75 7.67 -25.63
C SER A 131 -17.61 6.39 -25.60
N SER A 132 -17.04 5.25 -25.21
CA SER A 132 -17.79 4.00 -25.03
C SER A 132 -17.13 3.06 -24.00
N VAL A 133 -17.90 2.13 -23.43
CA VAL A 133 -17.35 1.09 -22.54
C VAL A 133 -16.39 0.15 -23.28
N ASP A 134 -16.61 -0.09 -24.56
CA ASP A 134 -15.71 -0.92 -25.37
C ASP A 134 -14.38 -0.22 -25.67
N THR A 135 -14.41 1.10 -25.88
CA THR A 135 -13.20 1.92 -25.96
C THR A 135 -12.41 1.84 -24.67
N LEU A 136 -13.08 1.98 -23.51
CA LEU A 136 -12.44 1.82 -22.20
C LEU A 136 -11.77 0.45 -22.06
N ARG A 137 -12.46 -0.65 -22.41
CA ARG A 137 -11.88 -2.00 -22.34
C ARG A 137 -10.63 -2.11 -23.22
N ARG A 138 -10.69 -1.58 -24.44
CA ARG A 138 -9.55 -1.59 -25.37
C ARG A 138 -8.38 -0.78 -24.83
N GLU A 139 -8.62 0.43 -24.33
CA GLU A 139 -7.58 1.25 -23.74
C GLU A 139 -6.97 0.61 -22.49
N PHE A 140 -7.79 -0.06 -21.66
CA PHE A 140 -7.32 -0.79 -20.49
C PHE A 140 -6.33 -1.90 -20.87
N VAL A 141 -6.68 -2.71 -21.87
CA VAL A 141 -5.82 -3.81 -22.38
C VAL A 141 -4.55 -3.26 -23.04
N LEU A 142 -4.67 -2.23 -23.88
CA LEU A 142 -3.51 -1.61 -24.53
C LEU A 142 -2.56 -0.98 -23.51
N THR A 143 -3.10 -0.33 -22.48
CA THR A 143 -2.29 0.23 -21.38
C THR A 143 -1.58 -0.87 -20.62
N ALA A 144 -2.25 -2.01 -20.39
CA ALA A 144 -1.65 -3.17 -19.71
C ALA A 144 -0.52 -3.79 -20.51
N ASP A 145 -0.71 -3.97 -21.80
CA ASP A 145 0.30 -4.52 -22.69
C ASP A 145 1.53 -3.61 -22.80
N ALA A 146 1.32 -2.29 -22.75
CA ALA A 146 2.39 -1.30 -22.76
C ALA A 146 3.17 -1.19 -21.44
N MET A 147 2.69 -1.78 -20.33
CA MET A 147 3.39 -1.72 -19.05
C MET A 147 4.62 -2.63 -19.04
N PHE A 148 5.78 -2.04 -18.77
CA PHE A 148 7.03 -2.79 -18.66
C PHE A 148 7.27 -3.27 -17.22
N GLY A 149 6.88 -4.51 -16.96
CA GLY A 149 7.07 -5.17 -15.67
C GLY A 149 5.81 -5.20 -14.80
N PRO A 150 5.92 -5.72 -13.56
CA PRO A 150 4.76 -5.93 -12.70
C PRO A 150 4.18 -4.62 -12.18
N GLY A 151 2.86 -4.56 -12.09
CA GLY A 151 2.14 -3.40 -11.62
C GLY A 151 0.62 -3.59 -11.66
N PHE A 152 -0.09 -2.49 -11.49
CA PHE A 152 -1.53 -2.41 -11.46
C PHE A 152 -2.02 -1.29 -12.39
N ILE A 153 -3.21 -1.46 -12.94
CA ILE A 153 -3.93 -0.42 -13.67
C ILE A 153 -5.21 -0.14 -12.92
N TRP A 154 -5.45 1.15 -12.68
CA TRP A 154 -6.58 1.62 -11.91
C TRP A 154 -7.48 2.43 -12.81
N LEU A 155 -8.78 2.15 -12.74
CA LEU A 155 -9.80 3.08 -13.21
C LEU A 155 -10.10 4.03 -12.05
N VAL A 156 -9.65 5.28 -12.17
CA VAL A 156 -9.78 6.30 -11.12
C VAL A 156 -10.76 7.38 -11.54
N LYS A 157 -11.59 7.83 -10.60
CA LYS A 157 -12.44 9.01 -10.77
C LYS A 157 -11.64 10.25 -10.34
N ALA A 158 -11.22 11.06 -11.31
CA ALA A 158 -10.43 12.27 -11.10
C ALA A 158 -11.29 13.51 -10.79
N GLY A 159 -12.57 13.46 -11.17
CA GLY A 159 -13.53 14.55 -10.97
C GLY A 159 -14.97 14.10 -11.26
N PRO A 160 -15.95 15.02 -11.21
CA PRO A 160 -17.32 14.74 -11.61
C PRO A 160 -17.36 14.26 -13.07
N ALA A 161 -17.85 13.03 -13.30
CA ALA A 161 -17.87 12.38 -14.61
C ALA A 161 -16.52 12.33 -15.35
N GLU A 162 -15.39 12.44 -14.63
CA GLU A 162 -14.06 12.34 -15.21
C GLU A 162 -13.34 11.10 -14.69
N TYR A 163 -13.19 10.12 -15.57
CA TYR A 163 -12.47 8.89 -15.30
C TYR A 163 -11.16 8.83 -16.09
N ARG A 164 -10.13 8.28 -15.45
CA ARG A 164 -8.81 8.12 -16.07
C ARG A 164 -8.24 6.74 -15.76
N LEU A 165 -7.43 6.22 -16.67
CA LEU A 165 -6.61 5.04 -16.42
C LEU A 165 -5.28 5.47 -15.80
N LEU A 166 -4.92 4.86 -14.69
CA LEU A 166 -3.67 5.14 -13.97
C LEU A 166 -2.85 3.84 -13.87
N PRO A 167 -1.76 3.70 -14.63
CA PRO A 167 -0.80 2.62 -14.44
C PRO A 167 0.14 2.93 -13.26
N THR A 168 0.35 1.95 -12.41
CA THR A 168 1.30 2.02 -11.28
C THR A 168 2.21 0.81 -11.28
N TYR A 169 3.51 1.00 -11.10
CA TYR A 169 4.48 -0.10 -11.06
C TYR A 169 4.69 -0.64 -9.65
N LEU A 170 5.06 -1.93 -9.56
CA LEU A 170 5.36 -2.63 -8.31
C LEU A 170 4.20 -2.52 -7.31
N ALA A 171 4.48 -2.00 -6.10
CA ALA A 171 3.51 -1.77 -5.05
C ALA A 171 2.90 -0.36 -5.09
N GLY A 172 2.92 0.34 -6.24
CA GLY A 172 2.24 1.63 -6.36
C GLY A 172 0.73 1.49 -6.14
N SER A 173 0.09 2.52 -5.57
CA SER A 173 -1.35 2.55 -5.30
C SER A 173 -1.94 3.87 -5.78
N PRO A 174 -3.23 3.95 -6.17
CA PRO A 174 -3.79 5.09 -6.88
C PRO A 174 -4.04 6.33 -6.00
N TYR A 175 -3.54 6.31 -4.76
CA TYR A 175 -3.80 7.36 -3.80
C TYR A 175 -2.82 8.52 -3.97
N PRO A 176 -3.29 9.78 -4.01
CA PRO A 176 -2.41 10.96 -4.13
C PRO A 176 -1.40 11.08 -2.98
N GLY A 177 -1.73 10.55 -1.79
CA GLY A 177 -0.80 10.45 -0.67
C GLY A 177 0.42 9.57 -0.98
N ALA A 178 0.28 8.62 -1.91
CA ALA A 178 1.25 7.60 -2.23
C ALA A 178 2.07 7.82 -3.51
N HIS A 179 1.92 8.97 -4.17
CA HIS A 179 2.66 9.31 -5.37
C HIS A 179 3.45 10.62 -5.20
N TRP A 180 4.75 10.57 -5.49
CA TRP A 180 5.65 11.75 -5.64
C TRP A 180 5.44 12.52 -6.96
N ARG A 181 4.22 12.57 -7.52
CA ARG A 181 3.99 13.19 -8.84
C ARG A 181 3.14 14.46 -8.80
N ALA A 182 3.36 15.28 -7.80
CA ALA A 182 3.27 16.72 -7.97
C ALA A 182 4.68 17.27 -7.73
N GLN A 183 5.53 17.21 -8.74
CA GLN A 183 6.66 18.13 -8.81
C GLN A 183 6.08 19.45 -9.33
N PRO A 184 5.81 20.46 -8.49
CA PRO A 184 5.44 21.79 -9.00
C PRO A 184 6.59 22.43 -9.78
N SER A 185 7.80 21.88 -9.61
CA SER A 185 9.05 22.41 -10.13
C SER A 185 9.97 21.27 -10.57
N ASP A 186 10.39 21.32 -11.83
CA ASP A 186 11.36 20.41 -12.42
C ASP A 186 12.77 20.69 -11.87
N MET A 187 13.32 19.71 -11.15
CA MET A 187 14.66 19.81 -10.56
C MET A 187 15.78 19.64 -11.59
N ASN A 188 15.49 19.20 -12.82
CA ASN A 188 16.47 19.20 -13.91
C ASN A 188 16.66 20.60 -14.53
N THR A 189 15.70 21.51 -14.37
CA THR A 189 15.79 22.90 -14.85
C THR A 189 16.19 23.90 -13.76
N LEU A 190 16.06 23.53 -12.47
CA LEU A 190 16.39 24.42 -11.34
C LEU A 190 17.76 24.19 -10.70
N GLY A 191 18.61 23.35 -11.28
CA GLY A 191 19.99 23.21 -10.84
C GLY A 191 20.89 22.94 -12.02
N ASN A 192 21.79 23.87 -12.35
CA ASN A 192 22.80 23.69 -13.38
C ASN A 192 23.80 22.53 -13.08
N HIS A 193 23.58 21.80 -11.98
CA HIS A 193 24.33 20.63 -11.56
C HIS A 193 23.34 19.59 -11.02
N GLY A 194 23.16 18.49 -11.75
CA GLY A 194 22.29 17.38 -11.31
C GLY A 194 22.73 16.79 -9.97
N SER A 195 21.76 16.30 -9.17
CA SER A 195 21.96 15.77 -7.81
C SER A 195 22.96 14.59 -7.72
N ALA A 196 23.26 13.93 -8.84
CA ALA A 196 24.28 12.89 -8.93
C ALA A 196 25.73 13.40 -8.83
N TRP A 197 25.97 14.71 -9.05
CA TRP A 197 27.30 15.32 -8.89
C TRP A 197 27.62 15.63 -7.43
N ASP A 198 26.62 16.02 -6.64
CA ASP A 198 26.84 16.44 -5.25
C ASP A 198 27.21 15.27 -4.33
N GLN A 199 26.64 14.08 -4.59
CA GLN A 199 26.99 12.87 -3.84
C GLN A 199 28.45 12.42 -4.05
N ARG A 200 29.11 12.83 -5.15
CA ARG A 200 30.54 12.52 -5.37
C ARG A 200 31.48 13.44 -4.60
N ARG A 201 31.05 14.62 -4.15
CA ARG A 201 31.86 15.52 -3.31
C ARG A 201 31.88 15.09 -1.85
N CYS A 202 30.75 14.61 -1.31
CA CYS A 202 30.71 14.11 0.08
C CYS A 202 31.60 12.88 0.34
N ARG A 203 31.92 12.08 -0.69
CA ARG A 203 32.85 10.94 -0.53
C ARG A 203 34.33 11.31 -0.61
N ARG A 204 34.71 12.51 -1.08
CA ARG A 204 36.12 12.96 -1.10
C ARG A 204 36.49 13.84 0.09
N ALA A 205 35.51 14.35 0.85
CA ALA A 205 35.77 15.16 2.05
C ALA A 205 35.91 14.35 3.34
N ALA A 206 35.78 13.02 3.29
CA ALA A 206 35.89 12.12 4.44
C ALA A 206 37.17 11.26 4.43
N SER A 207 38.15 11.61 3.59
CA SER A 207 39.45 10.91 3.51
C SER A 207 40.64 11.86 3.42
N THR A 208 40.67 12.85 4.32
CA THR A 208 41.86 13.59 4.74
C THR A 208 41.79 13.81 6.23
#